data_AF-A0A534P6L0-F1
#
_entry.id   AF-A0A534P6L0-F1
#
_cell.length_a   1.000
_cell.length_b   1.000
_cell.length_c   1.000
_cell.angle_alpha   90.00
_cell.angle_beta   90.00
_cell.angle_gamma   90.00
#
_symmetry.space_group_name_H-M   'P 1'
#
loop_
_entity.id
_entity.type
_entity.pdbx_description
1 polymer ?
#
loop_
_entity_poly.entity_id
_entity_poly.type
_entity_poly.pdbx_seq_one_letter_code
_entity_poly.pdbx_strand_id
1 'polypeptide(L)'
;MRRLLLLTAFSLCACHWYRGVHSIVSQDDVEELESTAADDLACPEDRVESRPLTLLTRIVEGCGHQRVYAYDPLRERWIVASVEKR
;
A
#
# COMPACT_ATOMS: atom_id res chain seq x y z
N MET A 1 -34.11 39.95 -4.43
CA MET A 1 -33.17 39.15 -5.26
C MET A 1 -31.85 38.90 -4.51
N ARG A 2 -31.88 38.23 -3.35
CA ARG A 2 -30.70 38.04 -2.47
C ARG A 2 -30.80 36.75 -1.65
N ARG A 3 -31.35 35.69 -2.25
CA ARG A 3 -31.48 34.36 -1.62
C ARG A 3 -31.14 33.20 -2.54
N LEU A 4 -30.74 33.47 -3.79
CA LEU A 4 -30.46 32.45 -4.81
C LEU A 4 -28.96 32.18 -5.03
N LEU A 5 -28.06 32.88 -4.34
CA LEU A 5 -26.61 32.76 -4.55
C LEU A 5 -25.88 31.85 -3.56
N LEU A 6 -26.57 31.22 -2.61
CA LEU A 6 -25.93 30.36 -1.60
C LEU A 6 -26.01 28.86 -1.90
N LEU A 7 -26.78 28.44 -2.91
CA LEU A 7 -26.97 27.01 -3.23
C LEU A 7 -25.96 26.46 -4.22
N THR A 8 -25.20 27.30 -4.94
CA THR A 8 -24.21 26.84 -5.93
C THR A 8 -22.82 26.59 -5.35
N ALA A 9 -22.52 27.09 -4.14
CA ALA A 9 -21.20 26.92 -3.52
C ALA A 9 -21.00 25.53 -2.89
N PHE A 10 -22.07 24.83 -2.51
CA PHE A 10 -21.97 23.51 -1.86
C PHE A 10 -21.82 22.34 -2.85
N SER A 11 -22.18 22.53 -4.13
CA SER A 11 -22.18 21.44 -5.11
C SER A 11 -20.79 21.16 -5.71
N LEU A 12 -19.83 22.08 -5.62
CA LEU A 12 -18.51 21.94 -6.26
C LEU A 12 -17.44 21.31 -5.36
N CYS A 13 -17.71 21.10 -4.07
CA CYS A 13 -16.76 20.44 -3.16
C CYS A 13 -16.87 18.89 -3.16
N ALA A 14 -18.01 18.33 -3.58
CA ALA A 14 -18.24 16.89 -3.49
C ALA A 14 -17.55 16.07 -4.60
N CYS A 15 -17.17 16.69 -5.73
CA CYS A 15 -16.62 15.96 -6.88
C CYS A 15 -15.09 15.79 -6.86
N HIS A 16 -14.38 16.36 -5.88
CA HIS A 16 -12.91 16.31 -5.86
C HIS A 16 -12.31 15.13 -5.10
N TRP A 17 -13.09 14.37 -4.33
CA TRP A 17 -12.52 13.46 -3.32
C TRP A 17 -12.59 11.97 -3.65
N TYR A 18 -13.24 11.57 -4.74
CA TYR A 18 -13.33 10.16 -5.12
C TYR A 18 -12.54 9.88 -6.40
N ARG A 19 -11.22 10.02 -6.30
CA ARG A 19 -10.30 9.28 -7.17
C ARG A 19 -9.59 8.24 -6.31
N GLY A 20 -10.39 7.38 -5.69
CA GLY A 20 -9.89 6.21 -4.98
C GLY A 20 -9.21 5.31 -5.99
N VAL A 21 -7.88 5.24 -5.93
CA VAL A 21 -7.15 4.15 -6.55
C VAL A 21 -7.60 2.91 -5.80
N HIS A 22 -8.42 2.06 -6.43
CA HIS A 22 -8.74 0.76 -5.87
C HIS A 22 -7.41 0.00 -5.69
N SER A 23 -7.05 -0.28 -4.44
CA SER A 23 -5.90 -1.13 -4.14
C SER A 23 -6.19 -2.53 -4.64
N ILE A 24 -5.30 -3.09 -5.49
CA ILE A 24 -5.42 -4.48 -5.96
C ILE A 24 -5.05 -5.44 -4.83
N VAL A 25 -4.18 -4.99 -3.93
CA VAL A 25 -3.72 -5.71 -2.75
C VAL A 25 -4.60 -5.30 -1.57
N SER A 26 -5.19 -6.27 -0.88
CA SER A 26 -5.99 -6.02 0.33
C SER A 26 -5.10 -5.66 1.53
N GLN A 27 -5.71 -5.20 2.63
CA GLN A 27 -4.95 -4.99 3.86
C GLN A 27 -4.43 -6.32 4.43
N ASP A 28 -5.24 -7.37 4.38
CA ASP A 28 -4.87 -8.71 4.86
C ASP A 28 -3.64 -9.26 4.10
N ASP A 29 -3.57 -9.03 2.77
CA ASP A 29 -2.40 -9.40 1.97
C ASP A 29 -1.13 -8.64 2.43
N VAL A 30 -1.27 -7.41 2.93
CA VAL A 30 -0.14 -6.62 3.43
C VAL A 30 0.30 -7.08 4.82
N GLU A 31 -0.63 -7.54 5.67
CA GLU A 31 -0.30 -8.11 6.97
C GLU A 31 0.42 -9.47 6.82
N GLU A 32 -0.03 -10.31 5.87
CA GLU A 32 0.68 -11.54 5.48
C GLU A 32 2.07 -11.25 4.90
N LEU A 33 2.13 -10.21 4.06
CA LEU A 33 3.28 -9.33 3.80
C LEU A 33 4.35 -9.36 4.89
N GLU A 34 4.04 -8.56 5.90
CA GLU A 34 4.97 -8.10 6.91
C GLU A 34 5.41 -9.25 7.82
N SER A 35 4.51 -10.20 8.12
CA SER A 35 4.84 -11.43 8.85
C SER A 35 5.84 -12.31 8.07
N THR A 36 5.58 -12.60 6.79
CA THR A 36 6.51 -13.38 5.96
C THR A 36 7.85 -12.67 5.80
N ALA A 37 7.82 -11.34 5.64
CA ALA A 37 9.02 -10.55 5.46
C ALA A 37 9.87 -10.46 6.74
N ALA A 38 9.26 -10.52 7.92
CA ALA A 38 9.95 -10.58 9.20
C ALA A 38 10.91 -11.79 9.27
N ASP A 39 10.42 -12.97 8.89
CA ASP A 39 11.24 -14.18 8.80
C ASP A 39 12.34 -14.04 7.75
N ASP A 40 11.99 -13.54 6.57
CA ASP A 40 12.89 -13.38 5.42
C ASP A 40 14.05 -12.40 5.68
N LEU A 41 13.81 -11.38 6.51
CA LEU A 41 14.77 -10.36 6.92
C LEU A 41 15.46 -10.68 8.26
N ALA A 42 15.08 -11.79 8.93
CA ALA A 42 15.48 -12.13 10.29
C ALA A 42 15.25 -10.95 11.27
N CYS A 43 14.06 -10.36 11.21
CA CYS A 43 13.67 -9.17 11.96
C CYS A 43 12.36 -9.43 12.73
N PRO A 44 12.18 -8.92 13.95
CA PRO A 44 10.87 -8.95 14.63
C PRO A 44 9.79 -8.22 13.83
N GLU A 45 8.57 -8.78 13.79
CA GLU A 45 7.43 -8.21 13.04
C GLU A 45 7.13 -6.75 13.42
N ASP A 46 7.27 -6.38 14.70
CA ASP A 46 7.04 -5.01 15.20
C ASP A 46 8.06 -3.98 14.69
N ARG A 47 9.09 -4.43 13.96
CA ARG A 47 10.16 -3.60 13.38
C ARG A 47 10.25 -3.72 11.87
N VAL A 48 9.26 -4.36 11.25
CA VAL A 48 9.12 -4.45 9.80
C VAL A 48 8.14 -3.39 9.34
N GLU A 49 8.52 -2.65 8.30
CA GLU A 49 7.62 -1.68 7.66
C GLU A 49 7.55 -1.97 6.16
N SER A 50 6.34 -1.99 5.60
CA SER A 50 6.14 -2.10 4.16
C SER A 50 5.57 -0.82 3.55
N ARG A 51 6.04 -0.48 2.35
CA ARG A 51 5.50 0.65 1.57
C ARG A 51 5.29 0.27 0.11
N PRO A 52 4.22 0.79 -0.54
CA PRO A 52 3.99 0.54 -1.95
C PRO A 52 5.08 1.20 -2.81
N LEU A 53 5.59 0.45 -3.78
CA LEU A 53 6.44 0.94 -4.86
C LEU A 53 5.64 1.09 -6.17
N THR A 54 4.77 0.11 -6.44
CA THR A 54 3.78 0.14 -7.53
C THR A 54 2.44 -0.41 -7.04
N LEU A 55 1.48 -0.63 -7.94
CA LEU A 55 0.21 -1.28 -7.61
C LEU A 55 0.36 -2.72 -7.10
N LEU A 56 1.43 -3.41 -7.50
CA LEU A 56 1.66 -4.83 -7.20
C LEU A 56 3.01 -5.09 -6.55
N THR A 57 3.79 -4.05 -6.21
CA THR A 57 5.08 -4.24 -5.58
C THR A 57 5.22 -3.40 -4.33
N ARG A 58 5.84 -3.98 -3.31
CA ARG A 58 6.12 -3.31 -2.04
C ARG A 58 7.60 -3.49 -1.71
N ILE A 59 8.16 -2.43 -1.13
CA ILE A 59 9.46 -2.49 -0.48
C ILE A 59 9.18 -2.78 0.99
N VAL A 60 9.88 -3.76 1.54
CA VAL A 60 9.86 -4.07 2.97
C VAL A 60 11.25 -3.82 3.55
N GLU A 61 11.29 -3.07 4.63
CA GLU A 61 12.50 -2.66 5.33
C GLU A 61 12.39 -3.08 6.81
N GLY A 62 13.49 -3.57 7.38
CA GLY A 62 13.52 -4.01 8.77
C GLY A 62 14.92 -4.46 9.19
N CYS A 63 15.34 -4.09 10.40
CA CYS A 63 16.61 -4.52 10.99
C CYS A 63 17.87 -4.26 10.11
N GLY A 64 17.86 -3.19 9.32
CA GLY A 64 18.97 -2.85 8.41
C GLY A 64 18.98 -3.62 7.09
N HIS A 65 17.96 -4.44 6.84
CA HIS A 65 17.75 -5.17 5.60
C HIS A 65 16.57 -4.59 4.83
N GLN A 66 16.61 -4.73 3.49
CA GLN A 66 15.55 -4.32 2.59
C GLN A 66 15.32 -5.41 1.56
N ARG A 67 14.05 -5.66 1.20
CA ARG A 67 13.68 -6.58 0.12
C ARG A 67 12.47 -6.04 -0.65
N VAL A 68 12.41 -6.34 -1.95
CA VAL A 68 11.27 -5.99 -2.79
C VAL A 68 10.44 -7.23 -3.05
N TYR A 69 9.14 -7.10 -2.86
CA TYR A 69 8.18 -8.16 -3.12
C TYR A 69 7.20 -7.73 -4.22
N ALA A 70 6.80 -8.69 -5.05
CA ALA A 70 5.75 -8.54 -6.04
C ALA A 70 4.57 -9.45 -5.68
N TYR A 71 3.36 -8.92 -5.78
CA TYR A 71 2.13 -9.67 -5.60
C TYR A 71 1.77 -10.37 -6.91
N ASP A 72 1.58 -11.68 -6.85
CA ASP A 72 1.08 -12.52 -7.95
C ASP A 72 -0.45 -12.67 -7.79
N PRO A 73 -1.28 -11.85 -8.46
CA PRO A 73 -2.73 -11.88 -8.28
C PRO A 73 -3.38 -13.14 -8.85
N LEU A 74 -2.67 -13.94 -9.65
CA LEU A 74 -3.18 -15.23 -10.14
C LEU A 74 -3.05 -16.32 -9.09
N ARG A 75 -2.12 -16.16 -8.15
CA ARG A 75 -1.85 -17.10 -7.06
C ARG A 75 -2.16 -16.53 -5.68
N GLU A 76 -2.62 -15.28 -5.63
CA GLU A 76 -2.95 -14.54 -4.41
C GLU A 76 -1.83 -14.63 -3.37
N ARG A 77 -0.58 -14.37 -3.79
CA ARG A 77 0.59 -14.48 -2.91
C ARG A 77 1.72 -13.53 -3.28
N TRP A 78 2.56 -13.22 -2.30
CA TRP A 78 3.80 -12.47 -2.51
C TRP A 78 4.96 -13.35 -2.99
N ILE A 79 5.79 -12.79 -3.86
CA ILE A 79 7.05 -13.39 -4.30
C ILE A 79 8.19 -12.38 -4.15
N VAL A 80 9.38 -12.87 -3.81
CA VAL A 80 10.58 -12.03 -3.76
C VAL A 80 10.95 -11.61 -5.19
N ALA A 81 10.95 -10.29 -5.45
CA ALA A 81 11.25 -9.71 -6.75
C ALA A 81 12.73 -9.31 -6.87
N SER A 82 13.32 -8.78 -5.80
CA SER A 82 14.76 -8.50 -5.74
C SER A 82 15.27 -8.47 -4.31
N VAL A 83 16.53 -8.87 -4.13
CA VAL A 83 17.29 -8.72 -2.89
C VAL A 83 18.27 -7.57 -3.10
N GLU A 84 17.98 -6.41 -2.54
CA GLU A 84 18.95 -5.32 -2.53
C GLU A 84 19.80 -5.46 -1.26
N LYS A 85 20.99 -6.06 -1.41
CA LYS A 85 22.01 -6.02 -0.37
C LYS A 85 22.58 -4.61 -0.33
N ARG A 86 22.34 -3.90 0.77
CA ARG A 86 23.15 -2.74 1.15
C ARG A 86 24.45 -3.22 1.79
#